data_AF-A0A1M5HBZ8-F1
#
_entry.id   AF-A0A1M5HBZ8-F1
#
_cell.length_a   1.000
_cell.length_b   1.000
_cell.length_c   1.000
_cell.angle_alpha   90.00
_cell.angle_beta   90.00
_cell.angle_gamma   90.00
#
_symmetry.space_group_name_H-M   'P 1'
#
loop_
_entity.id
_entity.type
_entity.pdbx_description
1 polymer ?
#
loop_
_entity_poly.entity_id
_entity_poly.type
_entity_poly.pdbx_seq_one_letter_code
_entity_poly.pdbx_strand_id
1 'polypeptide(L)'
;MINSIIELFRNQAREHKTIRSFYYNRNFELGSGNELHPVFWLEDPISGRNQQHVFTNTVNFSVLLIPEDEAETIQFQNLAFSIGLNILERIKADGNIPVTVLPTWTYLTLRNYYDNNACGCRFSVDLVQRNMQNLCLIEEQFDSDKEFEEKDILNRFDINISKGGCETFVNKLPVFDLKTSK
;
A
#
# COMPACT_ATOMS: atom_id res chain seq x y z
N MET A 1 -10.18 9.32 -1.20
CA MET A 1 -8.82 9.69 -0.75
C MET A 1 -7.75 8.90 -1.51
N ILE A 2 -7.66 7.58 -1.35
CA ILE A 2 -6.68 6.77 -2.10
C ILE A 2 -6.95 6.86 -3.62
N ASN A 3 -8.20 6.64 -4.03
CA ASN A 3 -8.59 6.77 -5.45
C ASN A 3 -8.29 8.15 -6.04
N SER A 4 -8.44 9.25 -5.28
CA SER A 4 -8.14 10.59 -5.80
C SER A 4 -6.64 10.79 -6.06
N ILE A 5 -5.76 10.18 -5.26
CA ILE A 5 -4.32 10.18 -5.51
C ILE A 5 -4.01 9.33 -6.75
N ILE A 6 -4.61 8.15 -6.88
CA ILE A 6 -4.42 7.27 -8.05
C ILE A 6 -4.89 7.98 -9.33
N GLU A 7 -6.09 8.56 -9.33
CA GLU A 7 -6.61 9.30 -10.49
C GLU A 7 -5.77 10.54 -10.82
N LEU A 8 -5.24 11.23 -9.80
CA LEU A 8 -4.31 12.34 -9.99
C LEU A 8 -3.11 11.89 -10.83
N PHE A 9 -2.39 10.86 -10.39
CA PHE A 9 -1.21 10.37 -11.12
C PHE A 9 -1.58 9.73 -12.46
N ARG A 10 -2.72 9.05 -12.56
CA ARG A 10 -3.23 8.52 -13.83
C ARG A 10 -3.46 9.63 -14.85
N ASN A 11 -4.07 10.74 -14.44
CA ASN A 11 -4.30 11.88 -15.33
C ASN A 11 -2.98 12.52 -15.76
N GLN A 12 -2.02 12.69 -14.84
CA GLN A 12 -0.69 13.17 -15.20
C GLN A 12 0.00 12.26 -16.21
N ALA A 13 -0.04 10.95 -16.00
CA ALA A 13 0.53 9.97 -16.92
C ALA A 13 -0.17 9.99 -18.29
N ARG A 14 -1.50 10.02 -18.32
CA ARG A 14 -2.31 10.03 -19.55
C ARG A 14 -2.04 11.27 -20.41
N GLU A 15 -1.81 12.41 -19.79
CA GLU A 15 -1.62 13.69 -20.49
C GLU A 15 -0.14 13.98 -20.81
N HIS A 16 0.78 13.21 -20.24
CA HIS A 16 2.20 13.35 -20.51
C HIS A 16 2.56 12.75 -21.88
N LYS A 17 3.17 13.57 -22.75
CA LYS A 17 3.44 13.23 -24.17
C LYS A 17 4.25 11.94 -24.38
N THR A 18 5.10 11.58 -23.43
CA THR A 18 6.05 10.46 -23.55
C THR A 18 5.54 9.17 -22.91
N ILE A 19 4.63 9.24 -21.94
CA ILE A 19 4.19 8.06 -21.19
C ILE A 19 3.17 7.28 -22.04
N ARG A 20 3.34 5.96 -22.12
CA ARG A 20 2.46 5.09 -22.93
C ARG A 20 1.53 4.23 -22.10
N SER A 21 1.88 3.96 -20.85
CA SER A 21 1.04 3.15 -19.96
C SER A 21 1.15 3.61 -18.51
N PHE A 22 0.08 3.39 -17.75
CA PHE A 22 -0.02 3.68 -16.34
C PHE A 22 -0.53 2.45 -15.59
N TYR A 23 0.12 2.11 -14.48
CA TYR A 23 -0.31 1.04 -13.59
C TYR A 23 -0.31 1.54 -12.14
N TYR A 24 -1.27 1.04 -11.36
CA TYR A 24 -1.23 1.11 -9.90
C TYR A 24 -1.26 -0.32 -9.37
N ASN A 25 -0.10 -0.81 -8.92
CA ASN A 25 0.02 -2.21 -8.52
C ASN A 25 1.25 -2.47 -7.64
N ARG A 26 1.32 -3.67 -7.07
CA ARG A 26 2.42 -4.12 -6.22
C ARG A 26 3.69 -4.25 -7.05
N ASN A 27 4.81 -3.80 -6.50
CA ASN A 27 6.09 -3.81 -7.23
C ASN A 27 6.52 -5.16 -7.77
N PHE A 28 6.20 -6.30 -7.13
CA PHE A 28 6.63 -7.60 -7.66
C PHE A 28 5.91 -8.01 -8.96
N GLU A 29 4.83 -7.33 -9.36
CA GLU A 29 4.14 -7.59 -10.63
C GLU A 29 4.75 -6.80 -11.81
N LEU A 30 5.72 -5.92 -11.53
CA LEU A 30 6.43 -5.16 -12.53
C LEU A 30 7.38 -6.07 -13.33
N GLY A 31 7.46 -5.86 -14.65
CA GLY A 31 8.36 -6.60 -15.51
C GLY A 31 7.79 -7.93 -16.01
N SER A 32 6.46 -8.07 -15.96
CA SER A 32 5.72 -9.21 -16.51
C SER A 32 5.79 -9.30 -18.04
N GLY A 33 6.35 -8.27 -18.71
CA GLY A 33 6.58 -8.23 -20.15
C GLY A 33 5.40 -7.71 -20.98
N ASN A 34 4.29 -7.37 -20.32
CA ASN A 34 3.08 -6.85 -20.96
C ASN A 34 2.98 -5.30 -20.90
N GLU A 35 3.96 -4.63 -20.32
CA GLU A 35 3.96 -3.18 -20.15
C GLU A 35 4.41 -2.44 -21.41
N LEU A 36 3.63 -1.45 -21.85
CA LEU A 36 4.04 -0.59 -22.96
C LEU A 36 4.92 0.55 -22.44
N HIS A 37 6.22 0.48 -22.74
CA HIS A 37 7.19 1.49 -22.33
C HIS A 37 7.18 2.74 -23.24
N PRO A 38 7.42 3.96 -22.71
CA PRO A 38 7.70 4.28 -21.30
C PRO A 38 6.49 4.09 -20.37
N VAL A 39 6.70 3.33 -19.30
CA VAL A 39 5.66 3.02 -18.32
C VAL A 39 5.78 3.93 -17.11
N PHE A 40 4.64 4.42 -16.64
CA PHE A 40 4.50 5.04 -15.32
C PHE A 40 3.90 4.03 -14.36
N TRP A 41 4.66 3.64 -13.35
CA TRP A 41 4.24 2.66 -12.36
C TRP A 41 4.05 3.34 -11.01
N LEU A 42 2.81 3.47 -10.55
CA LEU A 42 2.49 3.91 -9.20
C LEU A 42 2.44 2.68 -8.28
N GLU A 43 3.20 2.70 -7.19
CA GLU A 43 3.34 1.54 -6.33
C GLU A 43 2.18 1.42 -5.33
N ASP A 44 1.64 0.20 -5.20
CA ASP A 44 0.82 -0.22 -4.06
C ASP A 44 1.74 -0.83 -2.97
N PRO A 45 1.67 -0.37 -1.71
CA PRO A 45 0.68 0.55 -1.14
C PRO A 45 1.06 2.04 -1.17
N ILE A 46 0.04 2.89 -1.25
CA ILE A 46 0.12 4.28 -0.81
C ILE A 46 0.05 4.30 0.72
N SER A 47 1.05 4.89 1.37
CA SER A 47 1.08 5.01 2.83
C SER A 47 0.68 6.42 3.27
N GLY A 48 0.19 6.54 4.50
CA GLY A 48 -0.23 7.83 5.03
C GLY A 48 -0.05 7.92 6.53
N ARG A 49 0.12 9.15 7.02
CA ARG A 49 0.25 9.50 8.43
C ARG A 49 -0.50 10.78 8.70
N ASN A 50 -1.10 10.87 9.89
CA ASN A 50 -1.57 12.14 10.42
C ASN A 50 -0.47 12.70 11.31
N GLN A 51 0.03 13.88 10.97
CA GLN A 51 0.97 14.63 11.81
C GLN A 51 0.43 16.03 11.98
N GLN A 52 0.22 16.47 13.23
CA GLN A 52 -0.20 17.84 13.55
C GLN A 52 -1.50 18.27 12.81
N HIS A 53 -2.49 17.37 12.73
CA HIS A 53 -3.78 17.59 12.05
C HIS A 53 -3.69 17.72 10.52
N VAL A 54 -2.55 17.35 9.94
CA VAL A 54 -2.34 17.30 8.50
C VAL A 54 -2.17 15.84 8.08
N PHE A 55 -2.93 15.42 7.06
CA PHE A 55 -2.76 14.11 6.44
C PHE A 55 -1.66 14.21 5.39
N THR A 56 -0.55 13.53 5.66
CA THR A 56 0.55 13.35 4.73
C THR A 56 0.47 11.95 4.16
N ASN A 57 0.51 11.82 2.83
CA ASN A 57 0.58 10.53 2.14
C ASN A 57 1.92 10.43 1.45
N THR A 58 2.57 9.29 1.55
CA THR A 58 3.77 8.98 0.80
C THR A 58 3.39 8.08 -0.36
N VAL A 59 3.74 8.52 -1.57
CA VAL A 59 3.56 7.77 -2.81
C VAL A 59 4.92 7.43 -3.38
N ASN A 60 5.05 6.23 -3.92
CA ASN A 60 6.22 5.86 -4.70
C ASN A 60 5.78 5.62 -6.13
N PHE A 61 6.55 6.12 -7.10
CA PHE A 61 6.31 5.81 -8.50
C PHE A 61 7.61 5.68 -9.27
N SER A 62 7.57 4.94 -10.37
CA SER A 62 8.71 4.78 -11.28
C SER A 62 8.30 5.16 -12.70
N VAL A 63 9.23 5.80 -13.40
CA VAL A 63 9.16 5.95 -14.87
C VAL A 63 10.24 5.06 -15.44
N LEU A 64 9.84 4.09 -16.27
CA LEU A 64 10.72 3.03 -16.77
C LEU A 64 10.68 2.93 -18.29
N LEU A 65 11.84 2.72 -18.88
CA LEU A 65 12.10 2.55 -20.30
C LEU A 65 12.91 1.26 -20.51
N ILE A 66 12.93 0.73 -21.73
CA ILE A 66 13.72 -0.45 -22.09
C ILE A 66 14.89 0.04 -22.96
N PRO A 67 16.13 0.03 -22.43
CA PRO A 67 17.31 0.37 -23.21
C PRO A 67 17.66 -0.74 -24.20
N GLU A 68 18.11 -0.38 -25.40
CA GLU A 68 18.70 -1.33 -26.35
C GLU A 68 20.14 -1.69 -25.96
N ASP A 69 20.87 -0.75 -25.33
CA ASP A 69 22.24 -0.94 -24.88
C ASP A 69 22.60 -0.19 -23.57
N GLU A 70 23.82 -0.39 -23.09
CA GLU A 70 24.28 0.24 -21.85
C GLU A 70 24.45 1.76 -21.96
N ALA A 71 24.70 2.29 -23.16
CA ALA A 71 24.89 3.73 -23.37
C ALA A 71 23.56 4.48 -23.24
N GLU A 72 22.44 3.86 -23.66
CA GLU A 72 21.10 4.41 -23.50
C GLU A 72 20.63 4.47 -22.04
N THR A 73 21.16 3.62 -21.17
CA THR A 73 20.73 3.52 -19.77
C THR A 73 20.80 4.88 -19.07
N ILE A 74 21.92 5.60 -19.20
CA ILE A 74 22.09 6.92 -18.56
C ILE A 74 21.13 7.95 -19.17
N GLN A 75 20.92 7.90 -20.48
CA GLN A 75 20.01 8.80 -21.18
C GLN A 75 18.57 8.59 -20.72
N PHE A 76 18.15 7.33 -20.58
CA PHE A 76 16.82 6.96 -20.12
C PHE A 76 16.60 7.22 -18.63
N GLN A 77 17.62 7.07 -17.80
CA GLN A 77 17.56 7.54 -16.40
C GLN A 77 17.34 9.05 -16.31
N ASN A 78 18.06 9.83 -17.10
CA ASN A 78 17.88 11.29 -17.17
C ASN A 78 16.48 11.67 -17.71
N LEU A 79 16.02 10.98 -18.76
CA LEU A 79 14.69 11.19 -19.32
C LEU A 79 13.60 10.86 -18.30
N ALA A 80 13.69 9.70 -17.63
CA ALA A 80 12.76 9.30 -16.57
C ALA A 80 12.75 10.30 -15.41
N PHE A 81 13.92 10.80 -15.00
CA PHE A 81 14.03 11.83 -13.98
C PHE A 81 13.33 13.13 -14.41
N SER A 82 13.58 13.60 -15.64
CA SER A 82 12.93 14.79 -16.18
C SER A 82 11.41 14.64 -16.28
N ILE A 83 10.91 13.46 -16.69
CA ILE A 83 9.47 13.15 -16.74
C ILE A 83 8.86 13.24 -15.34
N GLY A 84 9.49 12.58 -14.34
CA GLY A 84 9.01 12.63 -12.96
C GLY A 84 8.97 14.05 -12.41
N LEU A 85 10.02 14.86 -12.66
CA LEU A 85 10.03 16.27 -12.29
C LEU A 85 8.90 17.07 -12.95
N ASN A 86 8.70 16.92 -14.26
CA ASN A 86 7.64 17.62 -14.98
C ASN A 86 6.25 17.33 -14.39
N ILE A 87 6.02 16.07 -14.00
CA ILE A 87 4.77 15.66 -13.34
C ILE A 87 4.63 16.34 -11.98
N LEU A 88 5.67 16.31 -11.14
CA LEU A 88 5.62 16.94 -9.81
C LEU A 88 5.43 18.45 -9.89
N GLU A 89 6.14 19.13 -10.79
CA GLU A 89 6.01 20.57 -10.98
C GLU A 89 4.64 20.95 -11.57
N ARG A 90 4.09 20.13 -12.47
CA ARG A 90 2.72 20.34 -12.98
C ARG A 90 1.67 20.19 -11.89
N ILE A 91 1.82 19.20 -10.99
CA ILE A 91 0.93 19.04 -9.83
C ILE A 91 1.02 20.27 -8.93
N LYS A 92 2.21 20.79 -8.66
CA LYS A 92 2.40 22.00 -7.83
C LYS A 92 1.80 23.26 -8.47
N ALA A 93 1.86 23.37 -9.79
CA ALA A 93 1.38 24.55 -10.52
C ALA A 93 -0.16 24.60 -10.65
N ASP A 94 -0.85 23.47 -10.53
CA ASP A 94 -2.31 23.42 -10.69
C ASP A 94 -3.04 23.67 -9.35
N GLY A 95 -3.54 24.90 -9.19
CA GLY A 95 -4.28 25.33 -8.00
C GLY A 95 -5.64 24.64 -7.79
N ASN A 96 -6.13 23.85 -8.75
CA ASN A 96 -7.37 23.09 -8.58
C ASN A 96 -7.16 21.73 -7.91
N ILE A 97 -5.91 21.28 -7.79
CA ILE A 97 -5.59 20.00 -7.18
C ILE A 97 -5.65 20.15 -5.64
N PRO A 98 -6.45 19.34 -4.92
CA PRO A 98 -6.61 19.45 -3.47
C PRO A 98 -5.41 18.88 -2.67
N VAL A 99 -4.25 18.73 -3.32
CA VAL A 99 -3.05 18.07 -2.82
C VAL A 99 -1.85 18.96 -3.08
N THR A 100 -0.95 19.07 -2.10
CA THR A 100 0.32 19.79 -2.22
C THR A 100 1.48 18.81 -2.14
N VAL A 101 2.39 18.88 -3.12
CA VAL A 101 3.65 18.13 -3.09
C VAL A 101 4.61 18.79 -2.11
N LEU A 102 5.09 18.04 -1.12
CA LEU A 102 6.10 18.53 -0.18
C LEU A 102 7.49 18.59 -0.81
N PRO A 103 8.37 19.49 -0.36
CA PRO A 103 9.74 19.62 -0.88
C PRO A 103 10.69 18.50 -0.38
N THR A 104 10.16 17.42 0.21
CA THR A 104 10.93 16.33 0.84
C THR A 104 11.05 15.08 -0.03
N TRP A 105 10.73 15.17 -1.32
CA TRP A 105 10.78 14.03 -2.21
C TRP A 105 12.22 13.56 -2.49
N THR A 106 12.36 12.27 -2.78
CA THR A 106 13.64 11.64 -3.13
C THR A 106 13.53 10.91 -4.46
N TYR A 107 14.67 10.60 -5.09
CA TYR A 107 14.71 9.83 -6.32
C TYR A 107 15.85 8.81 -6.29
N LEU A 108 15.67 7.73 -7.05
CA LEU A 108 16.61 6.63 -7.22
C LEU A 108 16.68 6.24 -8.70
N THR A 109 17.86 6.25 -9.29
CA THR A 109 18.07 5.72 -10.65
C THR A 109 18.04 4.20 -10.64
N LEU A 110 17.39 3.62 -11.65
CA LEU A 110 17.21 2.18 -11.80
C LEU A 110 17.91 1.69 -13.07
N ARG A 111 18.57 0.54 -12.99
CA ARG A 111 19.28 -0.13 -14.09
C ARG A 111 19.05 -1.63 -13.97
N ASN A 112 18.89 -2.32 -15.10
CA ASN A 112 18.64 -3.76 -15.16
C ASN A 112 17.53 -4.17 -14.18
N TYR A 113 16.45 -3.42 -14.22
CA TYR A 113 15.35 -3.53 -13.27
C TYR A 113 14.33 -4.53 -13.80
N TYR A 114 14.08 -5.58 -13.02
CA TYR A 114 13.23 -6.73 -13.39
C TYR A 114 13.69 -7.48 -14.65
N ASP A 115 12.94 -8.51 -15.02
CA ASP A 115 13.29 -9.48 -16.05
C ASP A 115 13.33 -8.87 -17.47
N ASN A 116 12.70 -7.72 -17.68
CA ASN A 116 12.70 -7.01 -18.96
C ASN A 116 13.88 -6.03 -19.12
N ASN A 117 14.84 -6.00 -18.19
CA ASN A 117 15.99 -5.09 -18.18
C ASN A 117 15.64 -3.60 -18.21
N ALA A 118 14.48 -3.22 -17.66
CA ALA A 118 14.07 -1.82 -17.65
C ALA A 118 15.06 -0.92 -16.89
N CYS A 119 15.16 0.33 -17.30
CA CYS A 119 15.92 1.36 -16.62
C CYS A 119 15.10 2.65 -16.48
N GLY A 120 15.48 3.52 -15.56
CA GLY A 120 14.73 4.76 -15.36
C GLY A 120 14.92 5.36 -13.97
N CYS A 121 13.86 5.93 -13.41
CA CYS A 121 13.93 6.65 -12.14
C CYS A 121 12.70 6.36 -11.29
N ARG A 122 12.92 6.08 -10.01
CA ARG A 122 11.90 5.91 -8.96
C ARG A 122 11.89 7.11 -8.06
N PHE A 123 10.72 7.64 -7.77
CA PHE A 123 10.49 8.76 -6.88
C PHE A 123 9.76 8.29 -5.63
N SER A 124 10.09 8.89 -4.50
CA SER A 124 9.31 8.81 -3.27
C SER A 124 8.88 10.21 -2.87
N VAL A 125 7.57 10.45 -2.78
CA VAL A 125 7.00 11.79 -2.70
C VAL A 125 5.99 11.87 -1.57
N ASP A 126 6.16 12.87 -0.72
CA ASP A 126 5.17 13.19 0.31
C ASP A 126 4.19 14.24 -0.20
N LEU A 127 2.91 13.97 0.05
CA LEU A 127 1.76 14.75 -0.39
C LEU A 127 0.92 15.14 0.81
N VAL A 128 0.63 16.43 0.95
CA VAL A 128 -0.30 16.94 1.96
C VAL A 128 -1.66 17.17 1.33
N GLN A 129 -2.72 16.69 2.00
CA GLN A 129 -4.10 16.97 1.64
C GLN A 129 -4.89 17.39 2.88
N ARG A 130 -5.94 18.20 2.67
CA ARG A 130 -6.90 18.51 3.74
C ARG A 130 -7.66 17.23 4.13
N ASN A 131 -8.06 17.13 5.40
CA ASN A 131 -8.91 16.03 5.83
C ASN A 131 -10.22 16.05 5.02
N MET A 132 -10.47 14.98 4.27
CA MET A 132 -11.64 14.84 3.40
C MET A 132 -12.82 14.13 4.09
N GLN A 133 -12.66 13.70 5.35
CA GLN A 133 -13.74 13.07 6.08
C GLN A 133 -14.87 14.08 6.29
N ASN A 134 -16.10 13.66 5.95
CA ASN A 134 -17.27 14.46 6.28
C ASN A 134 -17.55 14.33 7.78
N LEU A 135 -17.08 15.33 8.54
CA LEU A 135 -17.22 15.36 9.99
C LEU A 135 -18.69 15.40 10.44
N CYS A 136 -19.61 15.87 9.60
CA CYS A 136 -21.03 15.93 9.92
C CYS A 136 -21.71 14.56 9.93
N LEU A 137 -21.13 13.57 9.27
CA LEU A 137 -21.70 12.22 9.19
C LEU A 137 -21.14 11.28 10.26
N ILE A 138 -20.28 11.77 11.17
CA ILE A 138 -19.63 10.92 12.18
C ILE A 138 -20.69 10.18 13.00
N GLU A 139 -21.66 10.89 13.57
CA GLU A 139 -22.73 10.30 14.38
C GLU A 139 -23.62 9.33 13.60
N GLU A 140 -23.69 9.44 12.26
CA GLU A 140 -24.43 8.49 11.41
C GLU A 140 -23.66 7.19 11.16
N GLN A 141 -22.34 7.17 11.37
CA GLN A 141 -21.49 5.99 11.20
C GLN A 141 -21.40 5.13 12.46
N PHE A 142 -21.84 5.66 13.62
CA PHE A 142 -21.82 4.96 14.89
C PHE A 142 -23.25 4.72 15.37
N ASP A 143 -23.56 3.47 15.66
CA ASP A 143 -24.80 3.07 16.31
C ASP A 143 -24.44 2.61 17.71
N SER A 144 -24.89 3.34 18.73
CA SER A 144 -24.58 3.05 20.14
C SER A 144 -25.14 1.71 20.61
N ASP A 145 -26.15 1.21 19.91
CA ASP A 145 -26.91 0.02 20.29
C ASP A 145 -26.48 -1.21 19.46
N LYS A 146 -25.58 -1.02 18.48
CA LYS A 146 -25.07 -2.09 17.64
C LYS A 146 -24.01 -2.91 18.37
N GLU A 147 -24.37 -4.15 18.70
CA GLU A 147 -23.43 -5.18 19.15
C GLU A 147 -23.13 -6.18 18.01
N PHE A 148 -21.96 -6.82 18.05
CA PHE A 148 -21.68 -7.94 17.14
C PHE A 148 -22.54 -9.14 17.55
N GLU A 149 -23.04 -9.90 16.57
CA GLU A 149 -23.72 -11.16 16.88
C GLU A 149 -22.78 -12.10 17.65
N GLU A 150 -23.06 -12.30 18.95
CA GLU A 150 -22.42 -13.35 19.72
C GLU A 150 -22.91 -14.69 19.18
N LYS A 151 -22.10 -15.34 18.35
CA LYS A 151 -22.26 -16.78 18.14
C LYS A 151 -21.83 -17.46 19.43
N ASP A 152 -22.76 -18.11 20.11
CA ASP A 152 -22.48 -19.08 21.17
C ASP A 152 -21.68 -20.25 20.57
N ILE A 153 -20.36 -20.07 20.40
CA ILE A 153 -19.47 -21.09 19.80
C ILE A 153 -19.20 -22.22 20.82
N LEU A 154 -19.57 -22.05 22.09
CA LEU A 154 -19.46 -23.06 23.11
C LEU A 154 -20.68 -23.00 24.03
N ASN A 155 -21.32 -24.15 24.26
CA ASN A 155 -22.23 -24.30 25.39
C ASN A 155 -21.49 -23.81 26.63
N ARG A 156 -21.95 -22.72 27.26
CA ARG A 156 -21.46 -22.32 28.58
C ARG A 156 -21.72 -23.50 29.52
N PHE A 157 -20.67 -24.26 29.84
CA PHE A 157 -20.76 -25.26 30.88
C PHE A 157 -20.83 -24.48 32.19
N ASP A 158 -22.01 -24.43 32.80
CA ASP A 158 -22.14 -23.92 34.17
C ASP A 158 -21.30 -24.80 35.09
N ILE A 159 -20.10 -24.32 35.44
CA ILE A 159 -19.31 -24.91 36.50
C ILE A 159 -19.98 -24.47 37.79
N ASN A 160 -20.88 -25.32 38.31
CA ASN A 160 -21.39 -25.18 39.67
C ASN A 160 -20.24 -25.44 40.65
N ILE A 161 -19.45 -24.40 40.95
CA ILE A 161 -18.47 -24.44 42.03
C ILE A 161 -19.26 -24.51 43.34
N SER A 162 -19.47 -25.72 43.82
CA SER A 162 -20.01 -25.95 45.16
C SER A 162 -19.06 -25.35 46.19
N LYS A 163 -19.63 -24.62 47.18
CA LYS A 163 -18.89 -23.92 48.23
C LYS A 163 -18.03 -24.89 49.04
N GLY A 164 -16.75 -24.98 48.70
CA GLY A 164 -15.75 -25.79 49.39
C GLY A 164 -14.78 -26.39 48.38
N GLY A 165 -13.82 -25.58 47.93
CA GLY A 165 -12.93 -25.90 46.82
C GLY A 165 -12.28 -27.28 46.94
N CYS A 166 -12.71 -28.19 46.04
CA CYS A 166 -11.96 -29.29 45.44
C CYS A 166 -12.96 -30.14 44.63
N GLU A 167 -12.77 -30.24 43.31
CA GLU A 167 -13.42 -31.29 42.51
C GLU A 167 -12.37 -32.21 41.88
N THR A 168 -12.56 -33.50 42.12
CA THR A 168 -11.71 -34.60 41.66
C THR A 168 -12.22 -35.08 40.31
N PHE A 169 -11.36 -35.14 39.30
CA PHE A 169 -11.70 -35.72 38.00
C PHE A 169 -11.77 -37.25 38.09
N VAL A 170 -12.98 -37.79 38.20
CA VAL A 170 -13.21 -39.24 38.09
C VAL A 170 -13.43 -39.61 36.63
N ASN A 171 -12.39 -39.50 35.80
CA ASN A 171 -12.34 -40.18 34.51
C ASN A 171 -10.88 -40.41 34.04
N LYS A 172 -10.34 -41.54 34.53
CA LYS A 172 -9.44 -42.48 33.84
C LYS A 172 -8.33 -41.90 32.97
N LEU A 173 -7.12 -41.83 33.52
CA LEU A 173 -5.91 -42.05 32.71
C LEU A 173 -5.91 -43.50 32.18
N PRO A 174 -5.43 -43.77 30.95
CA PRO A 174 -5.23 -45.14 30.52
C PRO A 174 -4.15 -45.78 31.39
N VAL A 175 -4.47 -46.92 31.99
CA VAL A 175 -3.48 -47.76 32.67
C VAL A 175 -2.69 -48.48 31.59
N PHE A 176 -1.42 -48.11 31.41
CA PHE A 176 -0.51 -48.82 30.51
C PHE A 176 0.09 -50.03 31.23
N ASP A 177 -0.17 -51.23 30.71
CA ASP A 177 0.46 -52.46 31.17
C ASP A 177 1.71 -52.73 30.32
N LEU A 178 2.85 -52.15 30.73
CA LEU A 178 4.13 -52.35 30.05
C LEU A 178 4.76 -53.67 30.52
N LYS A 179 4.65 -54.72 29.72
CA LYS A 179 5.40 -55.96 29.93
C LYS A 179 6.89 -55.73 29.65
N THR A 180 7.71 -55.80 30.69
CA THR A 180 9.17 -55.91 30.55
C THR A 180 9.57 -57.39 30.68
N SER A 181 10.25 -57.94 29.68
CA SER A 181 10.96 -59.20 29.81
C SER A 181 12.28 -58.96 30.55
N LYS A 182 12.66 -59.89 31.44
CA LYS A 182 13.92 -59.88 32.19
C LYS A 182 15.16 -59.91 31.30
#